data_AF-A0A6J4SYW6-F1
#
_entry.id   AF-A0A6J4SYW6-F1
#
_cell.length_a   1.000
_cell.length_b   1.000
_cell.length_c   1.000
_cell.angle_alpha   90.00
_cell.angle_beta   90.00
_cell.angle_gamma   90.00
#
_symmetry.space_group_name_H-M   'P 1'
#
loop_
_entity.id
_entity.type
_entity.pdbx_description
1 polymer ?
#
loop_
_entity_poly.entity_id
_entity_poly.type
_entity_poly.pdbx_seq_one_letter_code
_entity_poly.pdbx_strand_id
1 'polypeptide(L)' 'MTGLMQGKRGLIMGLANDRSLAWGIAQKLGGAGAEMAFSYQ' A
#
# COMPACT_ATOMS: atom_id res chain seq x y z
N MET A 1 -15.71 0.65 13.59
CA MET A 1 -14.50 -0.16 13.38
C MET A 1 -13.46 0.70 12.70
N THR A 2 -12.39 1.07 13.40
CA THR A 2 -11.24 1.76 12.83
C THR A 2 -10.44 0.77 11.98
N GLY A 3 -10.16 1.09 10.71
CA GLY A 3 -9.28 0.27 9.88
C GLY A 3 -7.91 0.13 10.53
N LEU A 4 -7.30 -1.06 10.47
CA LEU A 4 -6.01 -1.38 11.12
C LEU A 4 -4.91 -0.34 10.79
N MET A 5 -4.95 0.23 9.58
CA MET A 5 -3.98 1.19 9.08
C MET A 5 -4.52 2.63 8.99
N GLN A 6 -5.70 2.89 9.55
CA GLN A 6 -6.33 4.22 9.49
C GLN A 6 -5.39 5.31 10.02
N GLY A 7 -5.18 6.35 9.21
CA GLY A 7 -4.33 7.50 9.56
C GLY A 7 -2.81 7.23 9.49
N LYS A 8 -2.39 6.04 9.05
CA LYS A 8 -0.98 5.73 8.81
C LYS A 8 -0.61 6.05 7.36
N ARG A 9 0.57 6.64 7.19
CA ARG A 9 1.17 6.93 5.89
C ARG A 9 2.34 5.99 5.62
N GLY A 10 2.41 5.46 4.39
CA GLY A 10 3.46 4.51 3.99
C GLY A 10 4.00 4.77 2.59
N LEU A 11 5.28 4.41 2.38
CA LEU A 11 5.92 4.40 1.07
C LEU A 11 6.06 2.95 0.60
N ILE A 12 5.53 2.62 -0.58
CA ILE A 12 5.78 1.35 -1.27
C ILE A 12 6.86 1.60 -2.33
N MET A 13 7.94 0.84 -2.23
CA MET A 13 9.03 0.81 -3.21
C MET A 13 9.01 -0.53 -3.96
N GLY A 14 9.47 -0.55 -5.22
CA GLY A 14 9.57 -1.77 -6.01
C GLY A 14 8.23 -2.24 -6.60
N LEU A 15 7.34 -1.30 -6.92
CA LEU A 15 6.09 -1.62 -7.60
C LEU A 15 6.34 -1.81 -9.11
N ALA A 16 6.45 -3.06 -9.54
CA ALA A 16 6.75 -3.38 -10.94
C ALA A 16 5.51 -3.41 -11.84
N ASN A 17 4.41 -3.99 -11.35
CA ASN A 17 3.13 -4.13 -12.05
C ASN A 17 2.03 -4.61 -11.09
N ASP A 18 0.82 -4.75 -11.61
CA ASP A 18 -0.39 -5.24 -10.93
C ASP A 18 -0.35 -6.73 -10.53
N ARG A 19 0.72 -7.46 -10.89
CA ARG A 19 0.97 -8.85 -10.47
C ARG A 19 2.11 -8.97 -9.46
N SER A 20 2.76 -7.86 -9.12
CA SER A 20 3.89 -7.85 -8.18
C SER A 20 3.43 -8.06 -6.73
N LEU A 21 4.32 -8.59 -5.88
CA LEU A 21 4.07 -8.71 -4.44
C LEU A 21 3.81 -7.34 -3.81
N ALA A 22 4.55 -6.31 -4.23
CA ALA A 22 4.39 -4.93 -3.77
C ALA A 22 2.96 -4.40 -4.04
N TRP A 23 2.36 -4.76 -5.18
CA TRP A 23 0.97 -4.41 -5.49
C TRP A 23 -0.03 -5.12 -4.56
N GLY A 24 0.16 -6.40 -4.30
CA GLY A 24 -0.67 -7.13 -3.33
C GLY A 24 -0.62 -6.52 -1.93
N ILE A 25 0.57 -6.13 -1.47
CA ILE A 25 0.76 -5.43 -0.19
C ILE A 25 0.03 -4.08 -0.21
N ALA A 26 0.20 -3.28 -1.27
CA ALA A 26 -0.46 -1.99 -1.41
C ALA A 26 -1.99 -2.09 -1.30
N GLN A 27 -2.59 -3.09 -1.96
CA GLN A 27 -4.04 -3.31 -1.90
C GLN A 27 -4.53 -3.64 -0.48
N LYS A 28 -3.82 -4.50 0.24
CA LYS A 28 -4.19 -4.85 1.62
C LYS A 28 -4.04 -3.68 2.58
N LEU A 29 -2.98 -2.88 2.42
CA LEU A 29 -2.76 -1.69 3.24
C LEU A 29 -3.80 -0.59 2.95
N GLY A 30 -4.09 -0.32 1.67
CA GLY A 30 -5.14 0.64 1.28
C GLY A 30 -6.53 0.21 1.77
N GLY A 31 -6.87 -1.07 1.64
CA GLY A 31 -8.11 -1.63 2.19
C GLY A 31 -8.20 -1.56 3.71
N ALA A 32 -7.07 -1.47 4.41
CA ALA A 32 -7.00 -1.25 5.86
C ALA A 32 -7.02 0.23 6.27
N GLY A 33 -7.13 1.17 5.32
CA GLY A 33 -7.22 2.62 5.57
C GLY A 33 -5.89 3.38 5.55
N ALA A 34 -4.83 2.79 4.99
CA ALA A 34 -3.54 3.46 4.84
C ALA A 34 -3.55 4.50 3.70
N GLU A 35 -2.86 5.61 3.90
CA GLU A 35 -2.46 6.53 2.83
C GLU A 35 -1.10 6.11 2.28
N MET A 36 -1.02 5.76 0.99
CA MET A 36 0.20 5.20 0.40
C MET A 36 0.77 6.09 -0.71
N ALA A 37 2.09 6.28 -0.69
CA ALA A 37 2.86 6.81 -1.80
C ALA A 37 3.59 5.68 -2.53
N PHE A 38 3.75 5.81 -3.84
CA PHE A 38 4.42 4.82 -4.68
C PHE A 38 5.69 5.41 -5.28
N SER A 39 6.79 4.67 -5.19
CA SER A 39 8.01 4.95 -5.94
C SER A 39 8.22 3.86 -6.98
N TYR A 40 8.36 4.30 -8.22
CA TYR A 40 8.77 3.47 -9.34
C TYR A 40 10.27 3.68 -9.53
N GLN A 41 11.02 2.58 -9.61
CA GLN A 41 12.43 2.56 -9.99
C GLN A 41 12.59 1.65 -11.20
#